data_AF-A0A3A8LET8-F1
#
_entry.id   AF-A0A3A8LET8-F1
#
_cell.length_a   1.000
_cell.length_b   1.000
_cell.length_c   1.000
_cell.angle_alpha   90.00
_cell.angle_beta   90.00
_cell.angle_gamma   90.00
#
_symmetry.space_group_name_H-M   'P 1'
#
loop_
_entity.id
_entity.type
_entity.pdbx_description
1 polymer ?
#
loop_
_entity_poly.entity_id
_entity_poly.type
_entity_poly.pdbx_seq_one_letter_code
_entity_poly.pdbx_strand_id
1 'polypeptide(L)'
;MNALRQLRLIAFLEGMSFLGLLFVAMPVKYLLGQPLAVRIAGSVHGLLFLLFVSSLFRAASEHGWPARRSFAAFGASLVPFGNFVLDRALKREEEEGAPG
;
A
#
# COMPACT_ATOMS: atom_id res chain seq x y z
N MET A 1 -15.79 -8.81 -5.72
CA MET A 1 -14.60 -8.95 -4.85
C MET A 1 -14.86 -8.09 -3.62
N ASN A 2 -14.69 -8.61 -2.38
CA ASN A 2 -14.81 -7.79 -1.16
C ASN A 2 -13.81 -6.63 -1.19
N ALA A 3 -14.23 -5.42 -0.82
CA ALA A 3 -13.35 -4.25 -0.84
C ALA A 3 -12.14 -4.41 0.09
N LEU A 4 -12.29 -5.09 1.23
CA LEU A 4 -11.16 -5.43 2.10
C LEU A 4 -10.12 -6.28 1.37
N ARG A 5 -10.54 -7.34 0.69
CA ARG A 5 -9.63 -8.20 -0.09
C ARG A 5 -8.93 -7.44 -1.21
N GLN A 6 -9.63 -6.54 -1.90
CA GLN A 6 -9.04 -5.69 -2.93
C GLN A 6 -8.01 -4.71 -2.33
N LEU A 7 -8.36 -4.03 -1.24
CA LEU A 7 -7.45 -3.15 -0.51
C LEU A 7 -6.21 -3.92 -0.05
N ARG A 8 -6.38 -5.11 0.50
CA ARG A 8 -5.31 -5.98 0.99
C ARG A 8 -4.33 -6.36 -0.13
N LEU A 9 -4.85 -6.77 -1.28
CA LEU A 9 -4.02 -7.13 -2.43
C LEU A 9 -3.25 -5.92 -2.99
N ILE A 10 -3.90 -4.76 -3.08
CA ILE A 10 -3.24 -3.54 -3.58
C ILE A 10 -2.24 -2.99 -2.56
N ALA A 11 -2.55 -3.04 -1.26
CA ALA A 11 -1.64 -2.67 -0.18
C ALA A 11 -0.36 -3.53 -0.20
N PHE A 12 -0.52 -4.84 -0.41
CA PHE A 12 0.63 -5.74 -0.55
C PHE A 12 1.49 -5.40 -1.78
N LEU A 13 0.86 -5.18 -2.94
CA LEU A 13 1.58 -4.80 -4.17
C LEU A 13 2.27 -3.44 -4.04
N GLU A 14 1.59 -2.46 -3.45
CA GLU A 14 2.13 -1.13 -3.17
C GLU A 14 3.36 -1.24 -2.26
N GLY A 15 3.24 -1.96 -1.14
CA GLY A 15 4.35 -2.15 -0.20
C GLY A 15 5.53 -2.87 -0.82
N MET A 16 5.27 -3.91 -1.62
CA MET A 16 6.32 -4.62 -2.38
C MET A 16 6.97 -3.71 -3.42
N SER A 17 6.20 -2.89 -4.12
CA SER A 17 6.74 -1.93 -5.11
C SER A 17 7.59 -0.85 -4.44
N PHE A 18 7.23 -0.41 -3.23
CA PHE A 18 7.99 0.57 -2.46
C PHE A 18 9.31 0.00 -1.96
N LEU A 19 9.29 -1.25 -1.47
CA LEU A 19 10.51 -1.98 -1.12
C LEU A 19 11.40 -2.21 -2.34
N GLY A 20 10.83 -2.58 -3.49
CA GLY A 20 11.56 -2.69 -4.75
C GLY A 20 12.20 -1.36 -5.17
N LEU A 21 11.49 -0.25 -5.03
CA LEU A 21 12.02 1.10 -5.32
C LEU A 21 13.23 1.41 -4.42
N LEU A 22 13.11 1.17 -3.11
CA LEU A 22 14.14 1.50 -2.12
C LEU A 22 15.35 0.55 -2.18
N PHE A 23 15.13 -0.76 -2.28
CA PHE A 23 16.19 -1.76 -2.18
C PHE A 23 16.74 -2.23 -3.53
N VAL A 24 16.04 -1.99 -4.64
CA VAL A 24 16.51 -2.37 -5.97
C VAL A 24 16.79 -1.13 -6.81
N ALA A 25 15.81 -0.25 -7.00
CA ALA A 25 15.97 0.87 -7.92
C ALA A 25 17.00 1.89 -7.42
N MET A 26 17.04 2.19 -6.12
CA MET A 26 18.05 3.10 -5.55
C MET A 26 19.47 2.54 -5.66
N PRO A 27 19.78 1.28 -5.26
CA PRO A 27 21.10 0.69 -5.52
C PRO A 27 21.47 0.67 -7.00
N VAL A 28 20.55 0.31 -7.89
CA VAL A 28 20.81 0.36 -9.35
C VAL A 28 21.16 1.77 -9.82
N LYS A 29 20.48 2.80 -9.31
CA LYS A 29 20.81 4.21 -9.61
C LYS A 29 22.22 4.58 -9.17
N TYR A 30 22.63 4.22 -7.95
CA TYR A 30 23.93 4.62 -7.42
C TYR A 30 25.09 3.74 -7.88
N LEU A 31 24.87 2.43 -8.04
CA LEU A 31 25.92 1.45 -8.39
C LEU A 31 26.11 1.32 -9.90
N LEU A 32 25.01 1.35 -10.67
CA LEU A 32 25.04 1.15 -12.13
C LEU A 32 24.85 2.46 -12.90
N GLY A 33 24.63 3.59 -12.22
CA GLY A 33 24.43 4.89 -12.87
C GLY A 33 23.19 4.94 -13.76
N GLN A 34 22.18 4.10 -13.50
CA GLN A 34 20.97 3.95 -14.33
C GLN A 34 19.75 4.62 -13.67
N PRO A 35 19.55 5.94 -13.83
CA PRO A 35 18.41 6.65 -13.25
C PRO A 35 17.07 6.24 -13.86
N LEU A 36 17.08 5.63 -15.05
CA LEU A 36 15.87 5.16 -15.74
C LEU A 36 15.11 4.11 -14.91
N ALA A 37 15.83 3.23 -14.21
CA ALA A 37 15.23 2.19 -13.37
C ALA A 37 14.39 2.79 -12.23
N VAL A 38 14.89 3.86 -11.60
CA VAL A 38 14.14 4.60 -10.55
C VAL A 38 12.93 5.30 -11.14
N ARG A 39 13.04 5.86 -12.35
CA ARG A 39 11.92 6.52 -13.01
C ARG A 39 10.79 5.53 -13.31
N ILE A 40 11.11 4.37 -13.89
CA ILE A 40 10.13 3.33 -14.19
C ILE A 40 9.51 2.77 -12.90
N ALA A 41 10.34 2.34 -11.94
CA ALA A 41 9.86 1.80 -10.68
C ALA A 41 9.04 2.83 -9.89
N GLY A 42 9.45 4.10 -9.91
CA GLY A 42 8.71 5.21 -9.29
C GLY A 42 7.36 5.46 -9.94
N SER A 43 7.27 5.42 -11.27
CA SER A 43 5.99 5.53 -11.98
C SER A 43 5.06 4.36 -11.68
N VAL A 44 5.56 3.13 -11.65
CA VAL A 44 4.78 1.94 -11.29
C VAL A 44 4.28 2.03 -9.84
N HIS A 45 5.16 2.39 -8.91
CA HIS A 45 4.80 2.58 -7.50
C HIS A 45 3.76 3.70 -7.33
N GLY A 46 3.93 4.84 -8.01
CA GLY A 46 2.96 5.94 -7.98
C GLY A 46 1.58 5.53 -8.48
N LEU A 47 1.50 4.72 -9.53
CA LEU A 47 0.23 4.16 -10.01
C LEU A 47 -0.41 3.24 -8.96
N LEU A 48 0.38 2.33 -8.35
CA LEU A 48 -0.09 1.45 -7.30
C LEU A 48 -0.56 2.21 -6.05
N PHE A 49 0.11 3.31 -5.71
CA PHE A 49 -0.29 4.19 -4.61
C PHE A 49 -1.67 4.84 -4.87
N LEU A 50 -1.94 5.30 -6.09
CA LEU A 50 -3.26 5.83 -6.44
C LEU A 50 -4.35 4.74 -6.38
N LEU A 51 -4.03 3.52 -6.82
CA LEU A 51 -4.93 2.37 -6.68
C LEU A 51 -5.17 2.01 -5.21
N PHE A 52 -4.16 2.15 -4.36
CA PHE A 52 -4.27 1.93 -2.92
C PHE A 52 -5.21 2.96 -2.30
N VAL A 53 -5.01 4.26 -2.56
CA VAL A 53 -5.85 5.34 -2.02
C VAL A 53 -7.31 5.17 -2.45
N SER A 54 -7.55 4.87 -3.73
CA SER A 54 -8.92 4.64 -4.23
C SER A 54 -9.58 3.41 -3.59
N SER A 55 -8.81 2.34 -3.36
CA SER A 55 -9.32 1.12 -2.70
C SER A 55 -9.53 1.33 -1.19
N LEU A 56 -8.68 2.14 -0.55
CA LEU A 56 -8.82 2.53 0.84
C LEU A 56 -10.08 3.35 1.04
N PHE A 57 -10.35 4.30 0.15
CA PHE A 57 -11.59 5.09 0.19
C PHE A 57 -12.83 4.22 0.01
N ARG A 58 -12.80 3.26 -0.92
CA ARG A 58 -13.90 2.30 -1.11
C ARG A 58 -14.12 1.42 0.13
N ALA A 59 -13.05 0.84 0.69
CA ALA A 59 -13.13 0.03 1.89
C ALA A 59 -13.65 0.83 3.09
N ALA A 60 -13.16 2.06 3.26
CA ALA A 60 -13.61 2.96 4.33
C ALA A 60 -15.09 3.32 4.21
N SER A 61 -15.58 3.57 2.99
CA SER A 61 -17.00 3.86 2.75
C SER A 61 -17.89 2.63 2.99
N GLU A 62 -17.47 1.46 2.50
CA GLU A 62 -18.27 0.22 2.59
C GLU A 62 -18.30 -0.36 4.01
N HIS A 63 -17.26 -0.12 4.82
CA HIS A 63 -17.17 -0.59 6.21
C HIS A 63 -17.40 0.53 7.23
N GLY A 64 -17.77 1.73 6.82
CA GLY A 64 -18.07 2.85 7.73
C GLY A 64 -16.88 3.34 8.56
N TRP A 65 -15.65 3.16 8.08
CA TRP A 65 -14.44 3.48 8.85
C TRP A 65 -14.34 4.98 9.20
N PRO A 66 -13.97 5.32 10.44
CA PRO A 66 -13.75 6.70 10.82
C PRO A 66 -12.53 7.27 10.08
N ALA A 67 -12.57 8.56 9.74
CA ALA A 67 -11.50 9.24 8.98
C ALA A 67 -10.11 9.03 9.61
N ARG A 68 -10.01 9.01 10.95
CA ARG A 68 -8.77 8.73 11.68
C ARG A 68 -8.12 7.40 11.27
N ARG A 69 -8.93 6.37 11.04
CA ARG A 69 -8.48 5.04 10.61
C ARG A 69 -7.96 5.07 9.17
N SER A 70 -8.68 5.74 8.27
CA SER A 70 -8.23 5.95 6.89
C SER A 70 -6.92 6.74 6.84
N PHE A 71 -6.77 7.78 7.66
CA PHE A 71 -5.51 8.52 7.78
C PHE A 71 -4.38 7.68 8.36
N ALA A 72 -4.66 6.81 9.34
CA ALA A 72 -3.66 5.89 9.87
C ALA A 72 -3.20 4.87 8.82
N ALA A 73 -4.14 4.31 8.04
CA ALA A 73 -3.85 3.40 6.93
C ALA A 73 -3.03 4.09 5.82
N PHE A 74 -3.39 5.32 5.47
CA PHE A 74 -2.64 6.14 4.53
C PHE A 74 -1.23 6.44 5.04
N GLY A 75 -1.08 6.86 6.29
CA GLY A 75 0.22 7.07 6.92
C GLY A 75 1.07 5.80 6.92
N ALA A 76 0.44 4.64 7.15
CA ALA A 76 1.12 3.35 7.10
C ALA A 76 1.65 2.98 5.71
N SER A 77 0.97 3.37 4.62
CA SER A 77 1.52 3.18 3.26
C SER A 77 2.77 4.02 2.96
N LEU A 78 2.92 5.19 3.61
CA LEU A 78 4.08 6.07 3.40
C LEU A 78 5.33 5.59 4.15
N VAL A 79 5.17 4.71 5.13
CA VAL A 79 6.26 4.16 5.91
C VAL A 79 6.68 2.83 5.27
N PRO A 80 7.97 2.63 4.93
CA PRO A 80 8.44 1.31 4.51
C PRO A 80 8.09 0.32 5.62
N PHE A 81 7.44 -0.79 5.25
CA PHE A 81 6.86 -1.80 6.16
C PHE A 81 5.54 -1.46 6.86
N GLY A 82 5.06 -0.20 6.84
CA GLY A 82 3.79 0.14 7.48
C GLY A 82 2.60 -0.56 6.82
N ASN A 83 2.66 -0.79 5.50
CA ASN A 83 1.61 -1.51 4.78
C ASN A 83 1.49 -2.99 5.20
N PHE A 84 2.56 -3.62 5.71
CA PHE A 84 2.50 -4.98 6.28
C PHE A 84 1.76 -5.02 7.63
N VAL A 85 1.86 -3.95 8.42
CA VAL A 85 1.11 -3.81 9.68
C VAL A 85 -0.37 -3.60 9.37
N LEU A 86 -0.67 -2.77 8.38
CA LEU A 86 -2.04 -2.56 7.88
C LEU A 86 -2.65 -3.86 7.34
N ASP A 87 -1.89 -4.63 6.57
CA ASP A 87 -2.30 -5.94 6.03
C ASP A 87 -2.67 -6.93 7.16
N ARG A 88 -1.85 -7.01 8.21
CA ARG A 88 -2.16 -7.81 9.40
C ARG A 88 -3.42 -7.34 10.12
N ALA A 89 -3.60 -6.03 10.29
CA ALA A 89 -4.79 -5.47 10.92
C ALA A 89 -6.06 -5.78 10.11
N LEU A 90 -6.00 -5.59 8.78
CA LEU A 90 -7.06 -5.92 7.84
C LEU A 90 -7.43 -7.41 7.85
N LYS A 91 -6.41 -8.28 7.86
CA LYS A 91 -6.62 -9.74 7.88
C LYS A 91 -7.32 -10.18 9.17
N ARG A 92 -6.98 -9.58 10.30
CA ARG A 92 -7.62 -9.87 11.60
C ARG A 92 -9.10 -9.46 11.62
N GLU A 93 -9.45 -8.36 10.98
CA GLU A 93 -10.85 -7.92 10.84
C GLU A 93 -11.66 -8.78 9.87
N GLU A 94 -11.02 -9.23 8.77
CA GLU A 94 -11.63 -10.17 7.84
C GLU A 94 -11.88 -11.54 8.50
N GLU A 95 -11.03 -11.95 9.47
CA GLU A 95 -11.18 -13.19 10.25
C GLU A 95 -12.15 -13.05 11.44
N GLU A 96 -12.21 -11.89 12.10
CA GLU A 96 -13.09 -11.66 13.26
C GLU A 96 -14.54 -11.31 12.86
N GLY A 97 -14.82 -10.96 11.60
CA GLY A 97 -16.17 -10.60 11.14
C GLY A 97 -16.78 -9.41 11.89
N ALA A 98 -15.94 -8.64 12.60
CA ALA A 98 -16.37 -7.61 13.53
C ALA A 98 -16.60 -6.28 12.79
N PRO A 99 -17.71 -5.58 13.06
CA PRO A 99 -17.90 -4.22 12.57
C PRO A 99 -16.89 -3.31 13.28
N GLY A 100 -15.91 -2.81 12.52
CA GLY A 100 -14.92 -1.84 12.97
C GLY A 100 -15.39 -0.40 12.84
#